data_AF-A0A2V9ZZ28-F1
#
_entry.id   AF-A0A2V9ZZ28-F1
#
_cell.length_a   1.000
_cell.length_b   1.000
_cell.length_c   1.000
_cell.angle_alpha   90.00
_cell.angle_beta   90.00
_cell.angle_gamma   90.00
#
_symmetry.space_group_name_H-M   'P 1'
#
loop_
_entity.id
_entity.type
_entity.pdbx_description
1 polymer ?
#
loop_
_entity_poly.entity_id
_entity_poly.type
_entity_poly.pdbx_seq_one_letter_code
_entity_poly.pdbx_strand_id
1 'polypeptide(L)' 'MQPRDQLTPKEVQVATLVWEGHTNREIAGMVGTTEQVIKNYLRTTFDKLGVWRRLELALYVASHGGAEWTSEIGLVR' A
#
# COMPACT_ATOMS: atom_id res chain seq x y z
N MET A 1 2.59 17.40 -6.13
CA MET A 1 2.40 15.97 -6.41
C MET A 1 2.08 15.31 -5.09
N GLN A 2 0.92 14.66 -4.97
CA GLN A 2 0.58 13.93 -3.76
C GLN A 2 1.49 12.71 -3.64
N PRO A 3 1.85 12.25 -2.43
CA PRO A 3 2.68 11.07 -2.27
C PRO A 3 2.19 9.83 -3.01
N ARG A 4 0.87 9.66 -3.06
CA ARG A 4 0.19 8.60 -3.79
C ARG A 4 0.48 8.62 -5.29
N ASP A 5 0.67 9.79 -5.90
CA ASP A 5 0.92 9.92 -7.34
C ASP A 5 2.26 9.29 -7.76
N GLN A 6 3.17 9.04 -6.80
CA GLN A 6 4.45 8.38 -7.04
C GLN A 6 4.32 6.85 -7.12
N LEU A 7 3.18 6.31 -6.68
CA LEU A 7 2.91 4.88 -6.62
C LEU A 7 2.07 4.42 -7.82
N THR A 8 2.35 3.22 -8.28
CA THR A 8 1.46 2.50 -9.21
C THR A 8 0.17 2.11 -8.50
N PRO A 9 -0.93 1.83 -9.23
CA PRO A 9 -2.18 1.39 -8.63
C PRO A 9 -2.04 0.16 -7.70
N LYS A 10 -1.13 -0.78 -8.04
CA LYS A 10 -0.86 -1.96 -7.21
C LYS A 10 -0.10 -1.62 -5.94
N GLU A 11 0.85 -0.69 -6.00
CA GLU A 11 1.55 -0.20 -4.80
C GLU A 11 0.60 0.57 -3.88
N VAL A 12 -0.31 1.39 -4.42
CA VAL A 12 -1.35 2.07 -3.64
C VAL A 12 -2.27 1.04 -2.97
N GLN A 13 -2.73 0.03 -3.72
CA GLN A 13 -3.56 -1.06 -3.18
C GLN A 13 -2.86 -1.77 -2.02
N VAL A 14 -1.59 -2.15 -2.21
CA VAL A 14 -0.79 -2.84 -1.18
C VAL A 14 -0.55 -1.95 0.04
N ALA A 15 -0.19 -0.68 -0.15
CA ALA A 15 0.05 0.28 0.93
C ALA A 15 -1.21 0.51 1.79
N THR A 16 -2.38 0.57 1.15
CA THR A 16 -3.66 0.73 1.85
C THR A 16 -3.97 -0.50 2.70
N LEU A 17 -3.84 -1.71 2.14
CA LEU A 17 -4.05 -2.95 2.91
C LEU A 17 -3.05 -3.10 4.06
N VAL A 18 -1.83 -2.56 3.93
CA VAL A 18 -0.89 -2.48 5.04
C VAL A 18 -1.40 -1.59 6.17
N TRP A 19 -1.91 -0.40 5.82
CA TRP A 19 -2.52 0.54 6.76
C TRP A 19 -3.74 -0.03 7.47
N GLU A 20 -4.56 -0.81 6.76
CA GLU A 20 -5.69 -1.57 7.33
C GLU A 20 -5.26 -2.73 8.25
N GLY A 21 -3.97 -3.06 8.28
CA GLY A 21 -3.41 -4.05 9.21
C GLY A 21 -3.17 -5.43 8.60
N HIS A 22 -3.39 -5.64 7.29
CA HIS A 22 -3.28 -6.96 6.66
C HIS A 22 -1.83 -7.42 6.48
N THR A 23 -1.54 -8.66 6.89
CA THR A 23 -0.23 -9.29 6.67
C THR A 23 0.05 -9.52 5.19
N ASN A 24 1.32 -9.67 4.81
CA ASN A 24 1.69 -9.90 3.41
C ASN A 24 1.00 -11.12 2.80
N ARG A 25 0.73 -12.16 3.62
CA ARG A 25 0.02 -13.37 3.21
C ARG A 25 -1.45 -13.10 2.91
N GLU A 26 -2.12 -12.31 3.75
CA GLU A 26 -3.52 -11.91 3.52
C GLU A 26 -3.64 -11.01 2.29
N ILE A 27 -2.75 -10.02 2.18
CA ILE A 27 -2.67 -9.13 1.01
C ILE A 27 -2.47 -9.95 -0.28
N ALA A 28 -1.57 -10.93 -0.26
CA ALA A 28 -1.36 -11.79 -1.42
C ALA A 28 -2.64 -12.52 -1.84
N GLY A 29 -3.41 -13.03 -0.88
CA GLY A 29 -4.72 -13.65 -1.12
C GLY A 29 -5.74 -12.67 -1.70
N MET A 30 -5.83 -11.46 -1.16
CA MET A 30 -6.77 -10.43 -1.63
C MET A 30 -6.42 -9.87 -3.02
N VAL A 31 -5.12 -9.74 -3.32
CA VAL A 31 -4.63 -9.21 -4.60
C VAL A 31 -4.57 -10.30 -5.69
N GLY A 32 -4.60 -11.57 -5.32
CA GLY A 32 -4.48 -12.70 -6.25
C GLY A 32 -3.04 -12.95 -6.72
N THR A 33 -2.07 -12.84 -5.80
CA THR A 33 -0.64 -13.03 -6.10
C THR A 33 0.07 -13.81 -4.98
N THR A 34 1.41 -13.85 -4.99
CA THR A 34 2.21 -14.53 -3.96
C THR A 34 2.74 -13.56 -2.91
N GLU A 35 3.01 -14.05 -1.70
CA GLU A 35 3.60 -13.23 -0.62
C GLU A 35 4.93 -12.59 -1.04
N GLN A 36 5.73 -13.28 -1.86
CA GLN A 36 6.98 -12.76 -2.38
C GLN A 36 6.76 -11.55 -3.30
N VAL A 37 5.72 -11.57 -4.13
CA VAL A 37 5.35 -10.43 -4.97
C VAL A 37 4.91 -9.24 -4.11
N ILE A 38 4.18 -9.48 -3.02
CA ILE A 38 3.83 -8.42 -2.05
C ILE A 38 5.07 -7.82 -1.40
N LYS A 39 6.05 -8.64 -1.00
CA LYS A 39 7.35 -8.14 -0.48
C LYS A 39 8.07 -7.25 -1.48
N ASN A 40 8.00 -7.58 -2.76
CA ASN A 40 8.60 -6.77 -3.82
C ASN A 40 7.89 -5.43 -3.97
N TYR A 41 6.54 -5.40 -3.98
CA TYR A 41 5.78 -4.15 -3.99
C TYR A 41 6.05 -3.28 -2.76
N LEU A 42 6.19 -3.88 -1.57
CA LEU A 42 6.51 -3.14 -0.36
C LEU A 42 7.90 -2.51 -0.43
N ARG A 43 8.89 -3.22 -0.96
CA ARG A 43 10.23 -2.65 -1.17
C ARG A 43 10.18 -1.41 -2.05
N THR A 44 9.55 -1.50 -3.22
CA THR A 44 9.47 -0.36 -4.14
C THR A 44 8.64 0.79 -3.56
N THR A 45 7.58 0.47 -2.80
CA THR A 45 6.76 1.47 -2.10
C THR A 45 7.57 2.20 -1.02
N PHE A 46 8.35 1.47 -0.23
CA PHE A 46 9.24 2.03 0.79
C PHE A 46 10.24 2.99 0.17
N ASP A 47 10.92 2.56 -0.90
CA ASP A 47 11.90 3.36 -1.61
C ASP A 47 11.28 4.65 -2.19
N LYS A 48 10.07 4.55 -2.77
CA LYS A 48 9.34 5.69 -3.36
C LYS A 48 8.84 6.70 -2.32
N LEU A 49 8.42 6.23 -1.15
CA LEU A 49 7.87 7.10 -0.10
C LEU A 49 8.92 7.55 0.93
N GLY A 50 10.14 7.01 0.86
CA GLY A 50 11.22 7.31 1.81
C GLY A 50 10.96 6.77 3.22
N VAL A 51 10.17 5.69 3.34
CA VAL A 51 9.89 5.00 4.61
C VAL A 51 10.65 3.68 4.66
N TRP A 52 10.90 3.16 5.86
CA TRP A 52 11.80 2.01 6.06
C TRP A 52 11.09 0.81 6.66
N ARG A 53 9.94 1.04 7.32
CA ARG A 53 9.23 0.00 8.07
C ARG A 53 7.74 -0.02 7.76
N ARG A 54 7.14 -1.18 7.99
CA ARG A 54 5.70 -1.39 7.84
C ARG A 54 4.86 -0.40 8.67
N LEU A 55 5.28 -0.14 9.91
CA LEU A 55 4.59 0.84 10.77
C LEU A 55 4.69 2.26 10.21
N GLU A 56 5.86 2.64 9.69
CA GLU A 56 6.06 3.94 9.06
C GLU A 56 5.20 4.07 7.81
N LEU A 57 5.11 3.02 6.98
CA LEU A 57 4.19 3.01 5.83
C LEU A 57 2.73 3.20 6.27
N ALA A 58 2.28 2.47 7.30
CA ALA A 58 0.92 2.61 7.82
C ALA A 58 0.63 4.04 8.32
N LEU A 59 1.55 4.61 9.11
CA LEU A 59 1.42 5.99 9.60
C LEU A 59 1.47 7.02 8.46
N TYR A 60 2.30 6.77 7.45
CA TYR A 60 2.43 7.62 6.28
C TYR A 60 1.12 7.67 5.48
N VAL A 61 0.50 6.51 5.22
CA VAL A 61 -0.82 6.45 4.56
C VAL A 61 -1.87 7.17 5.39
N ALA A 62 -1.91 6.93 6.71
CA ALA A 62 -2.85 7.58 7.62
C ALA A 62 -2.74 9.12 7.60
N SER A 63 -1.52 9.67 7.57
CA SER A 63 -1.30 11.12 7.57
C SER A 63 -1.56 11.80 6.22
N HIS A 64 -1.72 11.03 5.13
CA HIS A 64 -1.88 11.55 3.77
C HIS A 64 -3.21 11.14 3.12
N GLY A 65 -4.25 10.86 3.92
CA GLY A 65 -5.62 10.65 3.42
C GLY A 65 -6.20 9.26 3.69
N GLY A 66 -5.40 8.30 4.18
CA GLY A 66 -5.89 7.00 4.65
C GLY A 66 -6.80 6.30 3.63
N ALA A 67 -8.08 6.17 3.97
CA ALA A 67 -9.11 5.57 3.12
C ALA A 67 -9.25 6.25 1.74
N GLU A 68 -8.87 7.52 1.59
CA GLU A 68 -8.92 8.21 0.28
C GLU A 68 -7.92 7.66 -0.74
N TRP A 69 -6.95 6.84 -0.31
CA TRP A 69 -6.02 6.18 -1.22
C TRP A 69 -6.70 5.09 -2.07
N THR A 70 -7.85 4.55 -1.64
CA THR A 70 -8.61 3.53 -2.38
C THR A 70 -9.77 4.11 -3.21
N SER A 71 -10.22 5.34 -2.91
CA SER A 71 -11.37 6.00 -3.56
C SER A 71 -11.28 6.09 -5.08
N GLU A 72 -10.07 6.12 -5.64
CA GLU A 72 -9.83 6.28 -7.08
C GLU A 72 -9.52 4.94 -7.80
N ILE A 73 -9.34 3.83 -7.06
CA ILE A 73 -9.10 2.50 -7.67
C ILE A 73 -10.43 1.79 -7.97
N GLY A 74 -11.58 2.42 -7.67
CA GLY A 74 -12.90 1.79 -7.81
C GLY A 74 -13.11 0.61 -6.86
N LEU A 75 -12.29 0.47 -5.82
CA LEU A 75 -12.37 -0.58 -4.81
C LEU A 75 -13.37 -0.26 -3.69
N VAL A 76 -13.87 0.98 -3.63
CA VAL A 76 -14.93 1.39 -2.70
C VAL A 76 -16.20 1.64 -3.50
N ARG A 77 -17.18 0.75 -3.33
CA ARG A 77 -18.61 1.00 -3.54
C ARG A 77 -19.31 0.66 -2.24
#